data_AF-A0A1X7SNR7-F1
#
_entry.id   AF-A0A1X7SNR7-F1
#
_cell.length_a   1.000
_cell.length_b   1.000
_cell.length_c   1.000
_cell.angle_alpha   90.00
_cell.angle_beta   90.00
_cell.angle_gamma   90.00
#
_symmetry.space_group_name_H-M   'P 1'
#
loop_
_entity.id
_entity.type
_entity.pdbx_description
1 polymer ?
#
loop_
_entity_poly.entity_id
_entity_poly.type
_entity_poly.pdbx_seq_one_letter_code
_entity_poly.pdbx_strand_id
1 'polypeptide(L)'
;ICLFIYLVVLDSSLPALLSTGTIPIITHLISYSLPTNKSTFKSRLSLLLPSLSSHFTPSLSILLTLQCFNQSHAILKLCERLQTEPPPQLVAMGTKRQNEIRRNNPLWGVCHQIKCYGNCRKVDCIHVHLFEELSDIRPSKLSPALVPTDGVVKVLVKTVASPCHLWVQIIDHTPLHRGQTPYRPPTLTLSQISMDLGFYYSEPSNRMLCGQPSVGDYLCLNSVSGTYYRALVLDFSQPLGLYFHHKEKAKVRLVDTGEECIVDVNQLYTLPLSFLETPPLVIEAFLCGLIPPDNDTDWPPPVSDVIA
;
A
#
# COMPACT_ATOMS: atom_id res chain seq x y z
N ILE A 1 3.25 -11.74 -52.75
CA ILE A 1 4.35 -11.96 -51.77
C ILE A 1 4.15 -10.91 -50.67
N CYS A 2 3.67 -11.29 -49.49
CA CYS A 2 3.61 -10.36 -48.36
C CYS A 2 5.05 -10.12 -47.87
N LEU A 3 5.57 -8.91 -48.07
CA LEU A 3 6.86 -8.53 -47.51
C LEU A 3 6.68 -8.22 -46.02
N PHE A 4 7.35 -8.99 -45.17
CA PHE A 4 7.44 -8.69 -43.75
C PHE A 4 8.68 -7.85 -43.48
N ILE A 5 8.49 -6.61 -43.03
CA ILE A 5 9.56 -5.70 -42.60
C ILE A 5 9.58 -5.66 -41.08
N TYR A 6 10.71 -6.09 -40.49
CA TYR A 6 10.98 -6.09 -39.05
C TYR A 6 11.92 -4.93 -38.71
N LEU A 7 11.55 -4.10 -37.74
CA LEU A 7 12.42 -3.06 -37.19
C LEU A 7 12.72 -3.33 -35.73
N VAL A 8 14.00 -3.56 -35.41
CA VAL A 8 14.49 -3.61 -34.02
C VAL A 8 14.90 -2.20 -33.61
N VAL A 9 14.29 -1.66 -32.56
CA VAL A 9 14.52 -0.28 -32.12
C VAL A 9 15.19 -0.23 -30.75
N LEU A 10 16.28 0.53 -30.69
CA LEU A 10 17.00 0.93 -29.48
C LEU A 10 16.78 2.43 -29.24
N ASP A 11 16.83 2.88 -27.99
CA ASP A 11 16.65 4.31 -27.66
C ASP A 11 17.69 5.21 -28.30
N SER A 12 18.94 4.74 -28.40
CA SER A 12 20.03 5.46 -29.07
C SER A 12 19.78 5.71 -30.55
N SER A 13 19.06 4.80 -31.22
CA SER A 13 18.77 4.88 -32.66
C SER A 13 17.51 5.69 -32.99
N LEU A 14 16.65 5.93 -32.00
CA LEU A 14 15.32 6.51 -32.21
C LEU A 14 15.35 7.94 -32.76
N PRO A 15 16.20 8.87 -32.30
CA PRO A 15 16.23 10.23 -32.84
C PRO A 15 16.63 10.27 -34.32
N ALA A 16 17.61 9.46 -34.72
CA ALA A 16 18.06 9.36 -36.10
C ALA A 16 16.94 8.83 -37.02
N LEU A 17 16.26 7.76 -36.59
CA LEU A 17 15.12 7.17 -37.31
C LEU A 17 13.93 8.13 -37.48
N LEU A 18 13.67 8.98 -36.49
CA LEU A 18 12.59 9.97 -36.58
C LEU A 18 12.99 11.18 -37.44
N SER A 19 14.28 11.54 -37.48
CA SER A 19 14.79 12.68 -38.24
C SER A 19 14.84 12.48 -39.76
N THR A 20 14.86 11.23 -40.24
CA THR A 20 14.94 10.91 -41.68
C THR A 20 13.63 11.17 -42.44
N GLY A 21 12.51 11.38 -41.73
CA GLY A 21 11.20 11.75 -42.31
C GLY A 21 10.54 10.68 -43.20
N THR A 22 11.25 9.62 -43.55
CA THR A 22 10.81 8.51 -44.41
C THR A 22 11.05 7.20 -43.66
N ILE A 23 10.02 6.76 -42.95
CA ILE A 23 10.02 5.46 -42.27
C ILE A 23 9.34 4.47 -43.23
N PRO A 24 9.99 3.36 -43.61
CA PRO A 24 9.36 2.34 -44.45
C PRO A 24 8.12 1.76 -43.76
N ILE A 25 7.23 1.13 -44.53
CA ILE A 25 6.07 0.43 -43.95
C ILE A 25 6.57 -0.74 -43.10
N ILE A 26 6.60 -0.56 -41.78
CA ILE A 26 7.05 -1.57 -40.82
C ILE A 26 5.88 -2.48 -40.49
N THR A 27 6.04 -3.79 -40.71
CA THR A 27 5.00 -4.77 -40.35
C THR A 27 5.15 -5.27 -38.91
N HIS A 28 6.38 -5.27 -38.38
CA HIS A 28 6.71 -5.78 -37.05
C HIS A 28 7.73 -4.85 -36.37
N LEU A 29 7.38 -4.32 -35.20
CA LEU A 29 8.27 -3.53 -34.36
C LEU A 29 8.76 -4.38 -33.20
N ILE A 30 10.09 -4.52 -33.08
CA ILE A 30 10.72 -5.21 -31.97
C ILE A 30 11.38 -4.16 -31.07
N SER A 31 10.76 -3.92 -29.92
CA SER A 31 11.31 -3.07 -28.86
C SER A 31 12.31 -3.90 -28.04
N TYR A 32 13.62 -3.77 -28.32
CA TYR A 32 14.65 -4.62 -27.69
C TYR A 32 14.65 -4.56 -26.15
N SER A 33 14.41 -3.37 -25.61
CA SER A 33 14.22 -3.14 -24.18
C SER A 33 12.85 -2.54 -23.90
N LEU A 34 12.36 -2.67 -22.66
CA LEU A 34 11.23 -1.86 -22.21
C LEU A 34 11.71 -0.41 -22.02
N PRO A 35 11.10 0.60 -22.67
CA PRO A 35 11.48 1.99 -22.48
C PRO A 35 11.32 2.43 -21.03
N THR A 36 12.25 3.24 -20.53
CA THR A 36 12.25 3.70 -19.13
C THR A 36 11.18 4.76 -18.84
N ASN A 37 10.60 5.37 -19.88
CA ASN A 37 9.55 6.36 -19.73
C ASN A 37 8.49 6.27 -20.84
N LYS A 38 7.31 6.84 -20.56
CA LYS A 38 6.14 6.83 -21.44
C LYS A 38 6.38 7.54 -22.77
N SER A 39 7.19 8.60 -22.78
CA SER A 39 7.48 9.39 -23.98
C SER A 39 8.23 8.54 -25.00
N THR A 40 9.33 7.93 -24.57
CA THR A 40 10.14 7.02 -25.38
C THR A 40 9.33 5.83 -25.90
N PHE A 41 8.46 5.24 -25.07
CA PHE A 41 7.57 4.18 -25.51
C PHE A 41 6.62 4.63 -26.62
N LYS A 42 5.98 5.78 -26.48
CA LYS A 42 5.10 6.35 -27.52
C LYS A 42 5.87 6.61 -28.81
N SER A 43 7.07 7.18 -28.72
CA SER A 43 7.90 7.48 -29.88
C SER A 43 8.39 6.23 -30.61
N ARG A 44 8.65 5.13 -29.90
CA ARG A 44 8.91 3.83 -30.56
C ARG A 44 7.66 3.32 -31.27
N LEU A 45 6.50 3.38 -30.60
CA LEU A 45 5.23 2.90 -31.16
C LEU A 45 4.76 3.74 -32.35
N SER A 46 5.09 5.03 -32.40
CA SER A 46 4.71 5.91 -33.51
C SER A 46 5.31 5.48 -34.85
N LEU A 47 6.41 4.70 -34.83
CA LEU A 47 7.01 4.12 -36.03
C LEU A 47 6.07 3.13 -36.74
N LEU A 48 5.10 2.55 -36.03
CA LEU A 48 4.07 1.66 -36.60
C LEU A 48 2.87 2.44 -37.16
N LEU A 49 2.67 3.71 -36.81
CA LEU A 49 1.48 4.48 -37.24
C LEU A 49 1.27 4.48 -38.76
N PRO A 50 2.30 4.67 -39.61
CA PRO A 50 2.13 4.62 -41.06
C PRO A 50 1.61 3.27 -41.59
N SER A 51 1.84 2.19 -40.84
CA SER A 51 1.45 0.82 -41.21
C SER A 51 0.08 0.41 -40.68
N LEU A 52 -0.56 1.22 -39.82
CA LEU A 52 -1.84 0.90 -39.19
C LEU A 52 -3.06 1.21 -40.09
N SER A 53 -2.89 1.32 -41.41
CA SER A 53 -3.99 1.56 -42.35
C SER A 53 -4.96 0.37 -42.46
N SER A 54 -6.12 0.57 -41.83
CA SER A 54 -7.47 0.03 -42.07
C SER A 54 -7.77 -1.47 -42.24
N HIS A 55 -6.79 -2.38 -42.33
CA HIS A 55 -7.07 -3.83 -42.51
C HIS A 55 -6.31 -4.79 -41.60
N PHE A 56 -5.45 -4.29 -40.69
CA PHE A 56 -4.68 -5.14 -39.78
C PHE A 56 -5.14 -4.96 -38.34
N THR A 57 -5.43 -6.08 -37.66
CA THR A 57 -5.55 -6.14 -36.20
C THR A 57 -4.14 -6.24 -35.62
N PRO A 58 -3.62 -5.21 -34.93
CA PRO A 58 -2.27 -5.26 -34.37
C PRO A 58 -2.19 -6.32 -33.27
N SER A 59 -1.16 -7.16 -33.31
CA SER A 59 -0.83 -8.11 -32.25
C SER A 59 0.37 -7.61 -31.45
N LEU A 60 0.28 -7.64 -30.12
CA LEU A 60 1.40 -7.34 -29.21
C LEU A 60 1.93 -8.64 -28.60
N SER A 61 3.19 -8.94 -28.89
CA SER A 61 3.92 -10.04 -28.24
C SER A 61 4.95 -9.47 -27.27
N ILE A 62 4.92 -9.93 -26.02
CA ILE A 62 5.87 -9.54 -24.99
C ILE A 62 6.72 -10.77 -24.64
N LEU A 63 8.03 -10.66 -24.83
CA LEU A 63 8.97 -11.71 -24.45
C LEU A 63 9.58 -11.38 -23.10
N LEU A 64 9.48 -12.32 -22.16
CA LEU A 64 9.94 -12.16 -20.78
C LEU A 64 10.92 -13.27 -20.44
N THR A 65 11.97 -12.91 -19.71
CA THR A 65 12.85 -13.88 -19.07
C THR A 65 12.48 -14.02 -17.61
N LEU A 66 12.96 -15.08 -16.95
CA LEU A 66 12.76 -15.28 -15.50
C LEU A 66 13.38 -14.15 -14.64
N GLN A 67 14.27 -13.34 -15.23
CA GLN A 67 14.88 -12.18 -14.58
C GLN A 67 13.97 -10.93 -14.61
N CYS A 68 12.90 -10.94 -15.41
CA CYS A 68 11.94 -9.83 -15.52
C CYS A 68 10.83 -9.86 -14.44
N PHE A 69 11.11 -10.43 -13.26
CA PHE A 69 10.12 -10.54 -12.18
C PHE A 69 9.67 -9.16 -11.65
N ASN A 70 10.51 -8.12 -11.81
CA ASN A 70 10.16 -6.72 -11.49
C ASN A 70 9.11 -6.11 -12.44
N GLN A 71 8.84 -6.72 -13.58
CA GLN A 71 7.84 -6.24 -14.54
C GLN A 71 6.56 -7.09 -14.50
N SER A 72 6.63 -8.28 -13.87
CA SER A 72 5.53 -9.25 -13.82
C SER A 72 4.19 -8.64 -13.41
N HIS A 73 4.16 -7.81 -12.35
CA HIS A 73 2.93 -7.18 -11.87
C HIS A 73 2.29 -6.22 -12.91
N ALA A 74 3.10 -5.39 -13.57
CA ALA A 74 2.60 -4.47 -14.57
C ALA A 74 2.05 -5.20 -15.81
N ILE A 75 2.63 -6.35 -16.14
CA ILE A 75 2.20 -7.18 -17.28
C ILE A 75 0.96 -7.99 -16.92
N LEU A 76 0.84 -8.52 -15.69
CA LEU A 76 -0.41 -9.14 -15.22
C LEU A 76 -1.59 -8.16 -15.29
N LYS A 77 -1.39 -6.91 -14.89
CA LYS A 77 -2.38 -5.84 -15.07
C LYS A 77 -2.67 -5.49 -16.52
N LEU A 78 -1.70 -5.65 -17.41
CA LEU A 78 -1.94 -5.51 -18.84
C LEU A 78 -2.83 -6.65 -19.34
N CYS A 79 -2.55 -7.89 -18.95
CA CYS A 79 -3.37 -9.05 -19.30
C CYS A 79 -4.82 -8.87 -18.85
N GLU A 80 -5.04 -8.45 -17.60
CA GLU A 80 -6.37 -8.14 -17.04
C GLU A 80 -7.11 -7.07 -17.85
N ARG A 81 -6.46 -5.94 -18.16
CA ARG A 81 -7.06 -4.86 -18.96
C ARG A 81 -7.40 -5.29 -20.38
N LEU A 82 -6.59 -6.18 -20.95
CA LEU A 82 -6.82 -6.76 -22.28
C LEU A 82 -7.77 -7.95 -22.25
N GLN A 83 -8.27 -8.36 -21.07
CA GLN A 83 -9.10 -9.56 -20.88
C GLN A 83 -8.44 -10.81 -21.48
N THR A 84 -7.13 -10.92 -21.30
CA THR A 84 -6.32 -12.06 -21.76
C THR A 84 -5.87 -12.89 -20.58
N GLU A 85 -5.96 -14.21 -20.70
CA GLU A 85 -5.46 -15.11 -19.66
C GLU A 85 -3.92 -15.04 -19.59
N PRO A 86 -3.35 -14.72 -18.43
CA PRO A 86 -1.90 -14.66 -18.28
C PRO A 86 -1.29 -16.06 -18.28
N PRO A 87 -0.11 -16.26 -18.89
CA PRO A 87 0.60 -17.53 -18.81
C PRO A 87 0.89 -17.94 -17.35
N PRO A 88 0.80 -19.23 -16.98
CA PRO A 88 1.07 -19.69 -15.61
C PRO A 88 2.44 -19.27 -15.07
N GLN A 89 3.45 -19.20 -15.92
CA GLN A 89 4.80 -18.77 -15.56
C GLN A 89 4.84 -17.30 -15.15
N LEU A 90 4.04 -16.44 -15.80
CA LEU A 90 3.92 -15.02 -15.45
C LEU A 90 3.22 -14.84 -14.09
N VAL A 91 2.17 -15.64 -13.84
CA VAL A 91 1.48 -15.66 -12.54
C VAL A 91 2.43 -16.10 -11.43
N ALA A 92 3.23 -17.14 -11.67
CA ALA A 92 4.25 -17.62 -10.74
C ALA A 92 5.33 -16.56 -10.46
N MET A 93 5.79 -15.83 -11.49
CA MET A 93 6.74 -14.71 -11.32
C MET A 93 6.15 -13.58 -10.47
N GLY A 94 4.88 -13.21 -10.71
CA GLY A 94 4.16 -12.22 -9.92
C GLY A 94 4.05 -12.63 -8.45
N THR A 95 3.63 -13.86 -8.20
CA THR A 95 3.49 -14.44 -6.86
C THR A 95 4.84 -14.48 -6.13
N LYS A 96 5.91 -14.92 -6.80
CA LYS A 96 7.25 -14.97 -6.22
C LYS A 96 7.72 -13.59 -5.75
N ARG A 97 7.52 -12.56 -6.55
CA ARG A 97 7.85 -11.17 -6.17
C ARG A 97 7.06 -10.73 -4.93
N GLN A 98 5.76 -11.00 -4.89
CA GLN A 98 4.92 -10.63 -3.75
C GLN A 98 5.38 -11.33 -2.47
N ASN A 99 5.79 -12.60 -2.57
CA ASN A 99 6.34 -13.35 -1.45
C ASN A 99 7.73 -12.86 -1.01
N GLU A 100 8.55 -12.34 -1.93
CA GLU A 100 9.84 -11.71 -1.60
C GLU A 100 9.64 -10.35 -0.90
N ILE A 101 8.69 -9.54 -1.36
CA ILE A 101 8.31 -8.30 -0.68
C ILE A 101 7.85 -8.59 0.76
N ARG A 102 6.93 -9.55 0.93
CA ARG A 102 6.46 -10.01 2.25
C ARG A 102 7.61 -10.49 3.14
N ARG A 103 8.55 -11.27 2.59
CA ARG A 103 9.69 -11.82 3.36
C ARG A 103 10.69 -10.74 3.76
N ASN A 104 11.03 -9.86 2.85
CA ASN A 104 12.04 -8.83 3.11
C ASN A 104 11.49 -7.72 4.01
N ASN A 105 10.17 -7.50 3.99
CA ASN A 105 9.52 -6.42 4.72
C ASN A 105 8.19 -6.90 5.32
N PRO A 106 8.22 -7.74 6.36
CA PRO A 106 7.01 -8.32 6.97
C PRO A 106 6.08 -7.27 7.59
N LEU A 107 6.58 -6.05 7.77
CA LEU A 107 5.84 -4.90 8.31
C LEU A 107 5.19 -4.06 7.20
N TRP A 108 5.62 -4.22 5.95
CA TRP A 108 4.97 -3.60 4.81
C TRP A 108 3.76 -4.45 4.44
N GLY A 109 2.62 -4.09 5.04
CA GLY A 109 1.33 -4.69 4.72
C GLY A 109 0.89 -4.45 3.28
N VAL A 110 -0.37 -4.77 3.00
CA VAL A 110 -0.97 -4.53 1.68
C VAL A 110 -0.89 -3.05 1.32
N CYS A 111 -0.48 -2.79 0.07
CA CYS A 111 -0.31 -1.47 -0.49
C CYS A 111 -1.55 -0.61 -0.29
N HIS A 112 -1.35 0.59 0.25
CA HIS A 112 -2.43 1.55 0.47
C HIS A 112 -3.27 1.81 -0.79
N GLN A 113 -2.63 1.95 -1.95
CA GLN A 113 -3.34 2.19 -3.22
C GLN A 113 -4.18 0.98 -3.68
N ILE A 114 -3.74 -0.24 -3.35
CA ILE A 114 -4.55 -1.45 -3.56
C ILE A 114 -5.73 -1.48 -2.60
N LYS A 115 -5.52 -1.15 -1.32
CA LYS A 115 -6.60 -1.08 -0.32
C LYS A 115 -7.67 -0.03 -0.68
N CYS A 116 -7.26 1.15 -1.14
CA CYS A 116 -8.15 2.24 -1.49
C CYS A 116 -8.88 2.03 -2.82
N TYR A 117 -8.15 1.62 -3.86
CA TYR A 117 -8.62 1.74 -5.25
C TYR A 117 -8.63 0.43 -6.02
N GLY A 118 -8.21 -0.69 -5.40
CA GLY A 118 -7.99 -1.96 -6.08
C GLY A 118 -6.82 -1.94 -7.08
N ASN A 119 -6.14 -0.80 -7.27
CA ASN A 119 -5.12 -0.64 -8.29
C ASN A 119 -4.00 0.32 -7.86
N CYS A 120 -2.77 -0.20 -7.79
CA CYS A 120 -1.56 0.62 -7.65
C CYS A 120 -0.89 0.92 -8.99
N ARG A 121 -0.67 2.20 -9.30
CA ARG A 121 0.01 2.65 -10.54
C ARG A 121 1.53 2.74 -10.43
N LYS A 122 2.10 2.59 -9.21
CA LYS A 122 3.54 2.62 -8.99
C LYS A 122 4.18 1.35 -9.55
N VAL A 123 5.10 1.52 -10.51
CA VAL A 123 5.78 0.42 -11.21
C VAL A 123 6.73 -0.34 -10.27
N ASP A 124 7.35 0.40 -9.35
CA ASP A 124 8.34 -0.02 -8.37
C ASP A 124 7.77 -0.07 -6.95
N CYS A 125 6.46 -0.29 -6.81
CA CYS A 125 5.85 -0.36 -5.49
C CYS A 125 6.52 -1.42 -4.61
N ILE A 126 6.93 -0.98 -3.42
CA ILE A 126 7.60 -1.81 -2.41
C ILE A 126 6.61 -2.55 -1.51
N HIS A 127 5.31 -2.30 -1.65
CA HIS A 127 4.27 -2.93 -0.84
C HIS A 127 3.65 -4.15 -1.54
N VAL A 128 2.95 -4.95 -0.76
CA VAL A 128 2.28 -6.14 -1.25
C VAL A 128 0.99 -5.77 -2.01
N HIS A 129 0.77 -6.37 -3.18
CA HIS A 129 -0.39 -6.13 -4.04
C HIS A 129 -1.35 -7.34 -4.15
N LEU A 130 -1.07 -8.42 -3.43
CA LEU A 130 -1.96 -9.58 -3.34
C LEU A 130 -2.40 -9.75 -1.91
N PHE A 131 -3.70 -9.92 -1.68
CA PHE A 131 -4.21 -10.33 -0.38
C PHE A 131 -3.94 -11.83 -0.17
N GLU A 132 -3.49 -12.21 1.00
CA GLU A 132 -3.32 -13.59 1.44
C GLU A 132 -4.12 -13.77 2.73
N GLU A 133 -5.25 -14.48 2.64
CA GLU A 133 -6.22 -14.62 3.72
C GLU A 133 -5.56 -14.98 5.07
N LEU A 134 -4.68 -15.99 5.10
CA LEU A 134 -4.09 -16.46 6.35
C LEU A 134 -3.04 -15.51 6.96
N SER A 135 -2.39 -14.67 6.15
CA SER A 135 -1.32 -13.78 6.62
C SER A 135 -1.78 -12.34 6.83
N ASP A 136 -2.81 -11.89 6.11
CA ASP A 136 -3.36 -10.53 6.18
C ASP A 136 -4.54 -10.42 7.17
N ILE A 137 -5.16 -11.54 7.57
CA ILE A 137 -6.19 -11.55 8.63
C ILE A 137 -5.57 -11.33 10.03
N ARG A 138 -4.23 -11.29 10.15
CA ARG A 138 -3.56 -11.24 11.46
C ARG A 138 -4.01 -10.03 12.29
N PRO A 139 -4.79 -10.26 13.36
CA PRO A 139 -4.86 -9.31 14.45
C PRO A 139 -3.45 -9.17 15.01
N SER A 140 -3.18 -8.14 15.82
CA SER A 140 -1.89 -7.98 16.49
C SER A 140 -1.38 -9.34 17.03
N LYS A 141 -0.06 -9.57 17.00
CA LYS A 141 0.57 -10.82 17.46
C LYS A 141 0.13 -11.28 18.87
N LEU A 142 -0.55 -10.43 19.64
CA LEU A 142 -0.97 -10.67 21.02
C LEU A 142 -2.48 -10.64 21.28
N SER A 143 -3.33 -10.17 20.35
CA SER A 143 -4.78 -10.14 20.60
C SER A 143 -5.57 -10.59 19.37
N PRO A 144 -6.14 -11.81 19.35
CA PRO A 144 -6.90 -12.34 18.22
C PRO A 144 -8.32 -11.73 18.16
N ALA A 145 -8.46 -10.42 18.37
CA ALA A 145 -9.74 -9.74 18.23
C ALA A 145 -10.18 -9.86 16.76
N LEU A 146 -10.99 -10.88 16.48
CA LEU A 146 -11.53 -11.17 15.17
C LEU A 146 -12.43 -10.00 14.79
N VAL A 147 -11.97 -9.18 13.85
CA VAL A 147 -12.85 -8.29 13.10
C VAL A 147 -13.91 -9.17 12.44
N PRO A 148 -15.21 -8.78 12.46
CA PRO A 148 -16.25 -9.50 11.73
C PRO A 148 -15.86 -9.71 10.27
N THR A 149 -15.96 -10.95 9.78
CA THR A 149 -15.65 -11.31 8.39
C THR A 149 -16.89 -11.32 7.48
N ASP A 150 -18.08 -11.22 8.06
CA ASP A 150 -19.36 -11.17 7.36
C ASP A 150 -20.35 -10.29 8.14
N GLY A 151 -21.54 -10.11 7.58
CA GLY A 151 -22.62 -9.38 8.23
C GLY A 151 -22.54 -7.86 8.06
N VAL A 152 -23.32 -7.15 8.87
CA VAL A 152 -23.39 -5.69 8.89
C VAL A 152 -22.79 -5.18 10.19
N VAL A 153 -21.79 -4.32 10.09
CA VAL A 153 -21.19 -3.65 11.25
C VAL A 153 -21.70 -2.22 11.34
N LYS A 154 -22.04 -1.81 12.56
CA LYS A 154 -22.23 -0.40 12.88
C LYS A 154 -20.91 0.12 13.42
N VAL A 155 -20.44 1.23 12.87
CA VAL A 155 -19.14 1.79 13.24
C VAL A 155 -19.27 3.25 13.66
N LEU A 156 -18.37 3.69 14.51
CA LEU A 156 -18.12 5.08 14.83
C LEU A 156 -16.79 5.49 14.17
N VAL A 157 -16.84 6.45 13.25
CA VAL A 157 -15.64 7.01 12.64
C VAL A 157 -14.87 7.82 13.69
N LYS A 158 -13.59 7.51 13.85
CA LYS A 158 -12.70 8.19 14.82
C LYS A 158 -11.74 9.14 14.13
N THR A 159 -11.14 8.69 13.04
CA THR A 159 -10.20 9.48 12.25
C THR A 159 -10.48 9.28 10.76
N VAL A 160 -10.51 10.37 10.01
CA VAL A 160 -10.57 10.35 8.54
C VAL A 160 -9.18 10.64 8.01
N ALA A 161 -8.52 9.64 7.42
CA ALA A 161 -7.20 9.82 6.81
C ALA A 161 -7.31 10.25 5.34
N SER A 162 -8.35 9.77 4.64
CA SER A 162 -8.77 10.25 3.33
C SER A 162 -10.25 9.86 3.09
N PRO A 163 -10.90 10.36 2.03
CA PRO A 163 -12.26 9.98 1.68
C PRO A 163 -12.55 8.48 1.64
N CYS A 164 -11.54 7.67 1.32
CA CYS A 164 -11.67 6.20 1.25
C CYS A 164 -10.86 5.47 2.31
N HIS A 165 -10.23 6.16 3.27
CA HIS A 165 -9.38 5.56 4.30
C HIS A 165 -9.73 6.14 5.67
N LEU A 166 -10.31 5.31 6.52
CA LEU A 166 -10.90 5.68 7.80
C LEU A 166 -10.32 4.80 8.91
N TRP A 167 -10.32 5.35 10.13
CA TRP A 167 -10.14 4.58 11.35
C TRP A 167 -11.45 4.58 12.11
N VAL A 168 -11.95 3.39 12.42
CA VAL A 168 -13.29 3.21 12.94
C VAL A 168 -13.30 2.30 14.15
N GLN A 169 -14.20 2.59 15.09
CA GLN A 169 -14.53 1.71 16.20
C GLN A 169 -15.81 0.94 15.84
N ILE A 170 -15.77 -0.39 15.87
CA ILE A 170 -16.99 -1.20 15.75
C ILE A 170 -17.80 -1.02 17.03
N ILE A 171 -19.08 -0.66 16.91
CA ILE A 171 -19.99 -0.48 18.05
C ILE A 171 -21.11 -1.52 18.09
N ASP A 172 -21.41 -2.15 16.95
CA ASP A 172 -22.39 -3.23 16.86
C ASP A 172 -22.09 -4.13 15.64
N HIS A 173 -22.52 -5.39 15.70
CA HIS A 173 -22.39 -6.36 14.61
C HIS A 173 -23.66 -7.21 14.51
N THR A 174 -24.29 -7.18 13.34
CA THR A 174 -25.39 -8.08 12.96
C THR A 174 -24.86 -9.13 11.98
N PRO A 175 -24.70 -10.40 12.40
CA PRO A 175 -24.22 -11.48 11.54
C PRO A 175 -25.15 -11.74 10.35
N LEU A 176 -24.58 -12.22 9.24
CA LEU A 176 -25.37 -12.51 8.04
C LEU A 176 -26.30 -13.72 8.24
N HIS A 177 -25.83 -14.73 8.99
CA HIS A 177 -26.57 -15.97 9.20
C HIS A 177 -27.20 -16.05 10.59
N ARG A 178 -28.48 -16.43 10.64
CA ARG A 178 -29.19 -16.70 11.90
C ARG A 178 -28.46 -17.78 12.71
N GLY A 179 -28.17 -17.48 13.97
CA GLY A 179 -27.52 -18.40 14.91
C GLY A 179 -26.01 -18.19 15.08
N GLN A 180 -25.38 -17.33 14.28
CA GLN A 180 -24.00 -16.90 14.52
C GLN A 180 -23.94 -15.94 15.70
N THR A 181 -22.87 -16.05 16.50
CA THR A 181 -22.63 -15.16 17.63
C THR A 181 -22.16 -13.79 17.11
N PRO A 182 -22.83 -12.69 17.47
CA PRO A 182 -22.39 -11.36 17.09
C PRO A 182 -21.02 -11.06 17.71
N TYR A 183 -20.27 -10.22 17.02
CA TYR A 183 -19.02 -9.70 17.53
C TYR A 183 -19.31 -8.79 18.70
N ARG A 184 -18.49 -8.89 19.74
CA ARG A 184 -18.59 -8.03 20.91
C ARG A 184 -17.45 -7.03 20.87
N PRO A 185 -17.74 -5.74 20.64
CA PRO A 185 -16.73 -4.70 20.75
C PRO A 185 -16.04 -4.72 22.11
N PRO A 186 -14.77 -4.27 22.18
CA PRO A 186 -14.11 -4.03 23.45
C PRO A 186 -14.97 -3.13 24.34
N THR A 187 -15.16 -3.52 25.59
CA THR A 187 -15.88 -2.70 26.59
C THR A 187 -15.05 -1.52 27.09
N LEU A 188 -13.73 -1.57 26.84
CA LEU A 188 -12.81 -0.50 27.22
C LEU A 188 -13.03 0.74 26.36
N THR A 189 -13.04 1.88 27.02
CA THR A 189 -13.11 3.20 26.40
C THR A 189 -11.71 3.80 26.29
N LEU A 190 -11.54 4.77 25.38
CA LEU A 190 -10.29 5.52 25.25
C LEU A 190 -9.90 6.18 26.58
N SER A 191 -10.87 6.77 27.29
CA SER A 191 -10.64 7.42 28.58
C SER A 191 -10.13 6.46 29.64
N GLN A 192 -10.65 5.23 29.68
CA GLN A 192 -10.16 4.20 30.60
C GLN A 192 -8.72 3.81 30.28
N ILE A 193 -8.39 3.57 29.00
CA ILE A 193 -7.01 3.23 28.61
C ILE A 193 -6.04 4.37 28.96
N SER A 194 -6.37 5.62 28.63
CA SER A 194 -5.53 6.77 28.96
C SER A 194 -5.37 6.97 30.46
N MET A 195 -6.42 6.70 31.24
CA MET A 195 -6.37 6.77 32.71
C MET A 195 -5.47 5.67 33.29
N ASP A 196 -5.61 4.43 32.82
CA ASP A 196 -4.80 3.29 33.28
C ASP A 196 -3.33 3.47 32.93
N LEU A 197 -3.01 3.94 31.71
CA LEU A 197 -1.65 4.33 31.33
C LEU A 197 -1.14 5.47 32.21
N GLY A 198 -1.97 6.49 32.45
CA GLY A 198 -1.63 7.61 33.33
C GLY A 198 -1.28 7.16 34.75
N PHE A 199 -2.04 6.25 35.33
CA PHE A 199 -1.72 5.65 36.64
C PHE A 199 -0.42 4.86 36.58
N TYR A 200 -0.22 4.02 35.57
CA TYR A 200 0.99 3.22 35.43
C TYR A 200 2.25 4.09 35.33
N TYR A 201 2.24 5.12 34.46
CA TYR A 201 3.38 6.02 34.27
C TYR A 201 3.42 7.17 35.29
N SER A 202 2.49 7.26 36.22
CA SER A 202 2.60 8.20 37.36
C SER A 202 3.84 7.87 38.20
N GLU A 203 4.19 6.58 38.27
CA GLU A 203 5.41 6.06 38.89
C GLU A 203 6.64 6.33 37.99
N PRO A 204 7.64 7.12 38.43
CA PRO A 204 8.79 7.49 37.60
C PRO A 204 9.62 6.29 37.11
N SER A 205 9.71 5.22 37.90
CA SER A 205 10.45 4.01 37.53
C SER A 205 9.86 3.27 36.31
N ASN A 206 8.59 3.50 35.99
CA ASN A 206 7.92 2.92 34.83
C ASN A 206 8.19 3.70 33.53
N ARG A 207 8.78 4.90 33.58
CA ARG A 207 9.06 5.76 32.41
C ARG A 207 10.36 5.38 31.73
N MET A 208 10.48 4.12 31.34
CA MET A 208 11.66 3.60 30.65
C MET A 208 11.60 3.94 29.16
N LEU A 209 12.62 4.62 28.64
CA LEU A 209 12.78 4.85 27.21
C LEU A 209 13.03 3.52 26.47
N CYS A 210 12.46 3.39 25.27
CA CYS A 210 12.62 2.19 24.43
C CYS A 210 14.07 1.98 23.91
N GLY A 211 14.95 2.97 24.05
CA GLY A 211 16.31 2.91 23.52
C GLY A 211 16.33 3.05 21.99
N GLN A 212 16.31 1.94 21.26
CA GLN A 212 16.32 1.91 19.80
C GLN A 212 15.02 1.32 19.25
N PRO A 213 13.96 2.12 19.10
CA PRO A 213 12.72 1.65 18.51
C PRO A 213 12.91 1.21 17.06
N SER A 214 12.11 0.22 16.66
CA SER A 214 12.01 -0.33 15.31
C SER A 214 10.61 -0.14 14.75
N VAL A 215 10.49 -0.19 13.43
CA VAL A 215 9.17 -0.19 12.78
C VAL A 215 8.41 -1.43 13.26
N GLY A 216 7.12 -1.28 13.55
CA GLY A 216 6.29 -2.36 14.09
C GLY A 216 6.29 -2.48 15.60
N ASP A 217 7.13 -1.73 16.32
CA ASP A 217 7.11 -1.74 17.78
C ASP A 217 5.85 -1.04 18.31
N TYR A 218 5.23 -1.66 19.31
CA TYR A 218 4.17 -1.06 20.11
C TYR A 218 4.78 -0.43 21.36
N LEU A 219 4.62 0.88 21.50
CA LEU A 219 5.22 1.71 22.53
C LEU A 219 4.16 2.58 23.19
N CYS A 220 4.54 3.26 24.27
CA CYS A 220 3.72 4.31 24.85
C CYS A 220 4.26 5.66 24.42
N LEU A 221 3.42 6.50 23.82
CA LEU A 221 3.69 7.91 23.60
C LEU A 221 3.32 8.71 24.85
N ASN A 222 4.27 9.49 25.36
CA ASN A 222 4.02 10.58 26.31
C ASN A 222 3.83 11.89 25.53
N SER A 223 2.60 12.35 25.41
CA SER A 223 2.30 13.59 24.69
C SER A 223 2.78 14.83 25.46
N VAL A 224 2.88 15.96 24.77
CA VAL A 224 3.28 17.25 25.36
C VAL A 224 2.34 17.69 26.48
N SER A 225 1.06 17.29 26.43
CA SER A 225 0.08 17.56 27.48
C SER A 225 0.18 16.60 28.69
N GLY A 226 1.14 15.67 28.69
CA GLY A 226 1.30 14.66 29.73
C GLY A 226 0.29 13.51 29.65
N THR A 227 -0.48 13.41 28.57
CA THR A 227 -1.38 12.28 28.32
C THR A 227 -0.62 11.14 27.64
N TYR A 228 -0.90 9.91 28.06
CA TYR A 228 -0.25 8.71 27.56
C TYR A 228 -1.14 7.98 26.54
N TYR A 229 -0.53 7.51 25.46
CA TYR A 229 -1.21 6.81 24.37
C TYR A 229 -0.44 5.56 23.96
N ARG A 230 -1.15 4.48 23.60
CA ARG A 230 -0.53 3.35 22.92
C ARG A 230 -0.24 3.72 21.47
N ALA A 231 0.99 3.49 21.02
CA ALA A 231 1.48 3.92 19.73
C ALA A 231 2.16 2.77 18.98
N LEU A 232 1.90 2.65 17.69
CA LEU A 232 2.61 1.76 16.77
C LEU A 232 3.61 2.58 15.95
N VAL A 233 4.88 2.18 15.95
CA VAL A 233 5.91 2.82 15.12
C VAL A 233 5.71 2.42 13.66
N LEU A 234 5.49 3.40 12.78
CA LEU A 234 5.25 3.19 11.36
C LEU A 234 6.50 3.38 10.51
N ASP A 235 7.29 4.41 10.85
CA ASP A 235 8.48 4.79 10.11
C ASP A 235 9.37 5.71 10.95
N PHE A 236 10.58 5.98 10.47
CA PHE A 236 11.46 7.00 11.03
C PHE A 236 11.73 8.05 9.96
N SER A 237 11.54 9.33 10.28
CA SER A 237 11.97 10.37 9.35
C SER A 237 13.50 10.37 9.32
N GLN A 238 14.08 10.18 8.13
CA GLN A 238 15.50 10.47 7.95
C GLN A 238 15.69 11.99 8.06
N PRO A 239 16.58 12.50 8.93
CA PRO A 239 16.90 13.91 8.91
C PRO A 239 17.46 14.26 7.51
N LEU A 240 16.98 15.37 6.95
CA LEU A 240 17.56 16.02 5.78
C LEU A 240 18.95 16.56 6.18
N GLY A 241 19.96 15.70 6.26
CA GLY A 241 21.30 16.11 6.68
C GLY A 241 22.24 14.93 6.89
N LEU A 242 23.35 14.93 6.15
CA LEU A 242 24.31 13.83 5.96
C LEU A 242 25.13 13.39 7.20
N TYR A 243 24.78 13.74 8.45
CA TYR A 243 25.72 13.58 9.57
C TYR A 243 25.18 13.08 10.93
N PHE A 244 23.92 12.62 11.04
CA PHE A 244 23.45 12.03 12.31
C PHE A 244 22.75 10.68 12.10
N HIS A 245 23.38 9.62 12.61
CA HIS A 245 22.83 8.26 12.65
C HIS A 245 21.75 8.05 13.74
N HIS A 246 21.24 9.14 14.32
CA HIS A 246 20.21 9.07 15.36
C HIS A 246 18.82 9.23 14.75
N LYS A 247 17.94 8.26 15.02
CA LYS A 247 16.51 8.35 14.75
C LYS A 247 15.92 9.36 15.74
N GLU A 248 15.94 10.65 15.40
CA GLU A 248 15.42 11.68 16.31
C GLU A 248 13.90 11.68 16.34
N LYS A 249 13.27 11.39 15.21
CA LYS A 249 11.83 11.45 15.03
C LYS A 249 11.28 10.15 14.45
N ALA A 250 10.15 9.72 15.00
CA ALA A 250 9.39 8.58 14.56
C ALA A 250 8.03 9.04 14.06
N LYS A 251 7.57 8.46 12.95
CA LYS A 251 6.16 8.49 12.57
C LYS A 251 5.48 7.36 13.30
N VAL A 252 4.49 7.70 14.13
CA VAL A 252 3.72 6.73 14.92
C VAL A 252 2.23 6.84 14.63
N ARG A 253 1.49 5.76 14.90
CA ARG A 253 0.03 5.75 14.92
C ARG A 253 -0.49 5.48 16.32
N LEU A 254 -1.40 6.30 16.80
CA LEU A 254 -2.13 6.03 18.03
C LEU A 254 -3.12 4.90 17.78
N VAL A 255 -2.90 3.73 18.39
CA VAL A 255 -3.64 2.51 18.01
C VAL A 255 -5.10 2.52 18.48
N ASP A 256 -5.46 3.44 19.36
CA ASP A 256 -6.81 3.57 19.93
C ASP A 256 -7.64 4.69 19.31
N THR A 257 -7.04 5.54 18.46
CA THR A 257 -7.72 6.63 17.75
C THR A 257 -7.51 6.58 16.24
N GLY A 258 -6.39 6.02 15.79
CA GLY A 258 -5.99 5.91 14.38
C GLY A 258 -5.18 7.09 13.86
N GLU A 259 -5.02 8.14 14.68
CA GLU A 259 -4.24 9.33 14.32
C GLU A 259 -2.77 8.99 14.09
N GLU A 260 -2.17 9.54 13.04
CA GLU A 260 -0.75 9.43 12.75
C GLU A 260 -0.05 10.76 13.07
N CYS A 261 1.06 10.70 13.80
CA CYS A 261 1.82 11.89 14.17
C CYS A 261 3.34 11.63 14.10
N ILE A 262 4.10 12.71 13.95
CA ILE A 262 5.55 12.69 14.03
C ILE A 262 5.93 13.13 15.43
N VAL A 263 6.67 12.28 16.14
CA VAL A 263 7.05 12.48 17.54
C VAL A 263 8.55 12.32 17.71
N ASP A 264 9.10 12.98 18.71
CA ASP A 264 10.49 12.77 19.09
C ASP A 264 10.63 11.41 19.78
N VAL A 265 11.70 10.67 19.48
CA VAL A 265 11.90 9.32 20.04
C VAL A 265 12.02 9.35 21.58
N ASN A 266 12.42 10.48 22.17
CA ASN A 266 12.44 10.67 23.62
C ASN A 266 11.05 10.74 24.28
N GLN A 267 9.98 10.84 23.49
CA GLN A 267 8.59 10.77 23.95
C GLN A 267 8.08 9.33 24.00
N LEU A 268 8.86 8.35 23.53
CA LEU A 268 8.44 6.95 23.43
C LEU A 268 9.00 6.11 24.59
N TYR A 269 8.09 5.59 25.41
CA TYR A 269 8.39 4.67 26.50
C TYR A 269 8.05 3.23 26.12
N THR A 270 8.71 2.28 26.78
CA THR A 270 8.34 0.86 26.69
C THR A 270 6.92 0.66 27.17
N LEU A 271 6.10 -0.08 26.42
CA LEU A 271 4.73 -0.42 26.78
C LEU A 271 4.70 -1.78 27.51
N PRO A 272 4.13 -1.87 28.73
CA PRO A 272 4.09 -3.15 29.44
C PRO A 272 3.11 -4.14 28.78
N LEU A 273 3.36 -5.43 29.00
CA LEU A 273 2.64 -6.53 28.34
C LEU A 273 1.11 -6.48 28.53
N SER A 274 0.62 -6.07 29.70
CA SER A 274 -0.82 -5.94 29.95
C SER A 274 -1.53 -5.00 28.98
N PHE A 275 -0.87 -3.91 28.56
CA PHE A 275 -1.41 -3.00 27.56
C PHE A 275 -1.17 -3.48 26.12
N LEU A 276 -0.26 -4.42 25.88
CA LEU A 276 -0.07 -5.07 24.58
C LEU A 276 -1.13 -6.14 24.29
N GLU A 277 -1.59 -6.84 25.32
CA GLU A 277 -2.65 -7.85 25.23
C GLU A 277 -4.04 -7.23 25.02
N THR A 278 -4.20 -5.97 25.41
CA THR A 278 -5.43 -5.22 25.16
C THR A 278 -5.57 -4.96 23.65
N PRO A 279 -6.68 -5.34 23.00
CA PRO A 279 -6.87 -5.05 21.57
C PRO A 279 -6.88 -3.53 21.28
N PRO A 280 -6.45 -3.08 20.09
CA PRO A 280 -6.71 -1.72 19.63
C PRO A 280 -8.21 -1.38 19.64
N LEU A 281 -8.57 -0.17 20.05
CA LEU A 281 -9.97 0.27 20.06
C LEU A 281 -10.52 0.64 18.68
N VAL A 282 -9.64 0.90 17.71
CA VAL A 282 -10.00 1.21 16.33
C VAL A 282 -9.35 0.24 15.35
N ILE A 283 -10.01 0.09 14.21
CA ILE A 283 -9.51 -0.67 13.07
C ILE A 283 -9.41 0.22 11.84
N GLU A 284 -8.49 -0.13 10.95
CA GLU A 284 -8.36 0.50 9.64
C GLU A 284 -9.51 0.02 8.74
N ALA A 285 -10.21 0.94 8.09
CA ALA A 285 -11.32 0.66 7.19
C ALA A 285 -11.14 1.43 5.87
N PHE A 286 -11.57 0.80 4.77
CA PHE A 286 -11.54 1.41 3.45
C PHE A 286 -12.94 1.40 2.83
N LEU A 287 -13.31 2.51 2.19
CA LEU A 287 -14.53 2.58 1.39
C LEU A 287 -14.22 2.09 -0.03
N CYS A 288 -14.74 0.92 -0.37
CA CYS A 288 -14.57 0.32 -1.69
C CYS A 288 -15.43 1.02 -2.75
N GLY A 289 -14.98 0.98 -4.02
CA GLY A 289 -15.73 1.50 -5.16
C GLY A 289 -15.63 3.02 -5.35
N LEU A 290 -14.86 3.71 -4.52
CA LEU A 290 -14.54 5.12 -4.71
C LEU A 290 -13.24 5.28 -5.51
N ILE A 291 -13.23 6.22 -6.45
CA ILE A 291 -12.06 6.59 -7.25
C ILE A 291 -11.94 8.12 -7.19
N PRO A 292 -10.73 8.68 -7.02
CA PRO A 292 -10.53 10.12 -7.11
C PRO A 292 -11.09 10.69 -8.44
N PRO A 293 -11.61 11.93 -8.43
CA PRO A 293 -12.06 12.58 -9.65
C PRO A 293 -10.94 12.64 -10.70
N ASP A 294 -11.33 12.67 -11.97
CA ASP A 294 -10.41 12.77 -13.12
C ASP A 294 -9.33 11.69 -13.22
N ASN A 295 -9.56 10.53 -12.59
CA ASN A 295 -8.63 9.40 -12.58
C ASN A 295 -7.26 9.79 -11.99
N ASP A 296 -7.23 10.75 -11.06
CA ASP A 296 -6.01 11.14 -10.35
C ASP A 296 -5.48 10.04 -9.42
N THR A 297 -4.26 10.20 -8.91
CA THR A 297 -3.64 9.21 -8.01
C THR A 297 -4.04 9.37 -6.56
N ASP A 298 -4.57 10.53 -6.18
CA ASP A 298 -4.98 10.86 -4.81
C ASP A 298 -6.19 11.79 -4.81
N TRP A 299 -6.90 11.85 -3.68
CA TRP A 299 -8.04 12.73 -3.50
C TRP A 299 -7.61 14.20 -3.42
N PRO A 300 -8.30 15.12 -4.11
CA PRO A 300 -8.00 16.53 -3.97
C PRO A 300 -8.34 16.99 -2.53
N PRO A 301 -7.57 17.92 -1.94
CA PRO A 301 -7.73 18.38 -0.57
C PRO A 301 -9.17 18.71 -0.14
N PRO A 302 -10.02 19.41 -0.94
CA PRO A 302 -11.36 19.78 -0.47
C PRO A 302 -12.34 18.62 -0.28
N VAL A 303 -12.05 17.42 -0.80
CA VAL A 303 -12.94 16.25 -0.61
C VAL A 303 -12.67 15.54 0.72
N SER A 304 -11.44 15.65 1.24
CA SER A 304 -11.07 15.12 2.56
C SER A 304 -11.82 15.84 3.69
N ASP A 305 -12.07 17.15 3.53
CA ASP A 305 -12.73 17.99 4.54
C ASP A 305 -14.25 17.81 4.60
N VAL A 306 -14.89 17.26 3.55
CA VAL A 306 -16.35 17.05 3.49
C VAL A 306 -16.79 15.77 4.19
N ILE A 307 -15.86 14.85 4.47
CA ILE A 307 -16.13 13.53 5.07
C ILE A 307 -15.74 13.49 6.57
N ALA A 308 -14.99 14.48 7.05
CA ALA A 308 -14.68 14.70 8.47
C ALA A 308 -15.83 15.39 9.21
#